data_AF-A0A349MBT3-F1
#
_entry.id   AF-A0A349MBT3-F1
#
_cell.length_a   1.000
_cell.length_b   1.000
_cell.length_c   1.000
_cell.angle_alpha   90.00
_cell.angle_beta   90.00
_cell.angle_gamma   90.00
#
_symmetry.space_group_name_H-M   'P 1'
#
loop_
_entity.id
_entity.type
_entity.pdbx_description
1 polymer ?
#
loop_
_entity_poly.entity_id
_entity_poly.type
_entity_poly.pdbx_seq_one_letter_code
_entity_poly.pdbx_strand_id
1 'polypeptide(L)'
;MSTSSPTSPTFVEVVLPLALPKTLTYKWFLSHDEDPVVGIRVVVPLGHKKSTGVIWDVHHTPPVGYVAKEVEAIVDDAPVLTHLQRDMFAWMATHYMCSLGEMVGAALPSGMKLESTTRIVLHPNAADTSESGLDDQAMMLLDALHVREDMGIRDCAELLGVKHPQRAIRTLLQRGLALAN
;
A
#
# COMPACT_ATOMS: atom_id res chain seq x y z
N MET A 1 5.03 28.86 27.94
CA MET A 1 6.17 28.39 27.14
C MET A 1 6.30 26.89 27.37
N SER A 2 5.67 26.08 26.51
CA SER A 2 5.69 24.62 26.63
C SER A 2 6.81 24.10 25.76
N THR A 3 7.87 23.61 26.38
CA THR A 3 8.99 22.94 25.69
C THR A 3 8.52 21.58 25.23
N SER A 4 8.15 21.44 23.95
CA SER A 4 7.97 20.13 23.32
C SER A 4 9.35 19.49 23.15
N SER A 5 9.62 18.42 23.91
CA SER A 5 10.78 17.56 23.68
C SER A 5 10.78 17.08 22.21
N PRO A 6 11.94 16.96 21.55
CA PRO A 6 11.97 16.45 20.18
C PRO A 6 11.49 14.99 20.20
N THR A 7 10.32 14.74 19.59
CA THR A 7 9.83 13.38 19.35
C THR A 7 10.86 12.66 18.49
N SER A 8 11.44 11.57 19.00
CA SER A 8 12.38 10.75 18.25
C SER A 8 11.76 10.34 16.91
N PRO A 9 12.50 10.40 15.79
CA PRO A 9 11.95 10.03 14.49
C PRO A 9 11.45 8.59 14.52
N THR A 10 10.25 8.38 13.97
CA THR A 10 9.66 7.05 13.82
C THR A 10 10.10 6.43 12.50
N PHE A 11 10.47 5.16 12.54
CA PHE A 11 10.85 4.35 11.40
C PHE A 11 9.94 3.12 11.31
N VAL A 12 9.78 2.63 10.09
CA VAL A 12 9.02 1.41 9.79
C VAL A 12 9.92 0.44 9.03
N GLU A 13 9.94 -0.82 9.46
CA GLU A 13 10.45 -1.90 8.63
C GLU A 13 9.38 -2.32 7.64
N VAL A 14 9.74 -2.38 6.37
CA VAL A 14 8.80 -2.72 5.29
C VAL A 14 9.27 -4.01 4.62
N VAL A 15 8.37 -4.99 4.57
CA VAL A 15 8.51 -6.18 3.73
C VAL A 15 8.02 -5.84 2.33
N LEU A 16 8.92 -5.94 1.35
CA LEU A 16 8.57 -5.83 -0.07
C LEU A 16 8.35 -7.22 -0.65
N PRO A 17 7.40 -7.42 -1.58
CA PRO A 17 7.10 -8.72 -2.19
C PRO A 17 8.18 -9.13 -3.22
N LEU A 18 9.43 -9.20 -2.77
CA LEU A 18 10.64 -9.44 -3.55
C LEU A 18 11.56 -10.41 -2.79
N ALA A 19 12.45 -11.10 -3.51
CA ALA A 19 13.47 -11.98 -2.95
C ALA A 19 14.64 -11.20 -2.31
N LEU A 20 14.34 -10.33 -1.33
CA LEU A 20 15.35 -9.58 -0.58
C LEU A 20 15.77 -10.36 0.67
N PRO A 21 17.05 -10.33 1.06
CA PRO A 21 17.54 -11.05 2.24
C PRO A 21 17.06 -10.46 3.57
N LYS A 22 16.62 -9.20 3.58
CA LYS A 22 16.13 -8.47 4.77
C LYS A 22 15.01 -7.51 4.40
N THR A 23 14.24 -7.13 5.40
CA THR A 23 13.35 -5.96 5.36
C THR A 23 14.16 -4.68 5.13
N LEU A 24 13.48 -3.64 4.62
CA LEU A 24 14.08 -2.33 4.43
C LEU A 24 13.40 -1.32 5.36
N THR A 25 14.20 -0.45 5.97
CA THR A 25 13.74 0.57 6.91
C THR A 25 13.47 1.87 6.17
N TYR A 26 12.29 2.42 6.42
CA TYR A 26 11.87 3.72 5.91
C TYR A 26 11.54 4.64 7.08
N LYS A 27 11.75 5.93 6.87
CA LYS A 27 11.33 6.95 7.82
C LYS A 27 9.83 7.19 7.65
N TRP A 28 9.09 7.19 8.74
CA TRP A 28 7.69 7.60 8.74
C TRP A 28 7.61 9.11 8.49
N PHE A 29 6.69 9.55 7.64
CA PHE A 29 6.45 10.98 7.50
C PHE A 29 5.96 11.51 8.86
N LEU A 30 6.56 12.59 9.35
CA LEU A 30 6.14 13.21 10.62
C LEU A 30 4.83 14.00 10.46
N SER A 31 4.32 14.15 9.24
CA SER A 31 3.33 15.15 8.86
C SER A 31 1.91 14.63 8.64
N HIS A 32 1.60 13.34 8.84
CA HIS A 32 0.21 12.94 9.04
C HIS A 32 0.02 12.63 10.52
N ASP A 33 -1.13 13.03 11.05
CA ASP A 33 -1.56 12.82 12.44
C ASP A 33 -1.80 11.33 12.79
N GLU A 34 -1.42 10.40 11.91
CA GLU A 34 -1.62 8.97 12.06
C GLU A 34 -0.29 8.27 12.35
N ASP A 35 -0.28 7.51 13.45
CA ASP A 35 0.83 6.63 13.79
C ASP A 35 0.91 5.45 12.81
N PRO A 36 2.12 4.97 12.48
CA PRO A 36 2.26 3.82 11.61
C PRO A 36 1.70 2.57 12.29
N VAL A 37 0.92 1.79 11.54
CA VAL A 37 0.32 0.54 12.02
C VAL A 37 0.93 -0.66 11.31
N VAL A 38 1.37 -1.65 12.08
CA VAL A 38 1.86 -2.93 11.55
C VAL A 38 0.77 -3.61 10.73
N GLY A 39 1.16 -4.18 9.59
CA GLY A 39 0.27 -4.88 8.67
C GLY A 39 -0.40 -3.96 7.64
N ILE A 40 -0.25 -2.64 7.72
CA ILE A 40 -0.70 -1.71 6.67
C ILE A 40 0.24 -1.75 5.47
N ARG A 41 -0.31 -1.68 4.25
CA ARG A 41 0.51 -1.49 3.05
C ARG A 41 0.87 -0.04 2.82
N VAL A 42 2.07 0.17 2.34
CA VAL A 42 2.65 1.49 2.06
C VAL A 42 3.33 1.50 0.70
N VAL A 43 3.33 2.66 0.05
CA VAL A 43 4.17 2.93 -1.11
C VAL A 43 5.51 3.50 -0.64
N VAL A 44 6.59 2.88 -1.09
CA VAL A 44 7.96 3.27 -0.73
C VAL A 44 8.86 3.35 -1.95
N PRO A 45 9.91 4.20 -1.92
CA PRO A 45 10.89 4.26 -2.99
C PRO A 45 11.85 3.06 -2.93
N LEU A 46 12.10 2.43 -4.07
CA LEU A 46 13.08 1.35 -4.25
C LEU A 46 13.92 1.61 -5.52
N GLY A 47 15.18 2.00 -5.33
CA GLY A 47 16.02 2.48 -6.43
C GLY A 47 15.38 3.69 -7.14
N HIS A 48 15.11 3.54 -8.44
CA HIS A 48 14.44 4.53 -9.29
C HIS A 48 12.92 4.29 -9.44
N LYS A 49 12.39 3.23 -8.84
CA LYS A 49 10.97 2.85 -8.93
C LYS A 49 10.29 3.03 -7.59
N LYS A 50 8.95 2.98 -7.61
CA LYS A 50 8.13 2.86 -6.41
C LYS A 50 7.71 1.41 -6.25
N SER A 51 7.58 0.95 -5.02
CA SER A 51 7.12 -0.39 -4.70
C SER A 51 6.11 -0.35 -3.57
N THR A 52 5.20 -1.32 -3.56
CA THR A 52 4.23 -1.48 -2.48
C THR A 52 4.75 -2.57 -1.55
N GLY A 53 4.83 -2.27 -0.26
CA GLY A 53 5.20 -3.22 0.78
C GLY A 53 4.23 -3.19 1.95
N VAL A 54 4.50 -4.00 2.97
CA VAL A 54 3.74 -4.04 4.22
C VAL A 54 4.63 -3.59 5.38
N ILE A 55 4.11 -2.72 6.26
CA ILE A 55 4.78 -2.38 7.52
C ILE A 55 4.84 -3.64 8.38
N TRP A 56 6.05 -4.11 8.66
CA TRP A 56 6.32 -5.32 9.42
C TRP A 56 6.58 -5.03 10.90
N ASP A 57 7.28 -3.93 11.16
CA ASP A 57 7.62 -3.46 12.48
C ASP A 57 7.74 -1.93 12.52
N VAL A 58 7.61 -1.36 13.72
CA VAL A 58 7.72 0.09 13.98
C VAL A 58 8.75 0.30 15.08
N HIS A 59 9.71 1.19 14.85
CA HIS A 59 10.80 1.44 15.79
C HIS A 59 11.35 2.87 15.69
N HIS A 60 12.24 3.25 16.62
CA HIS A 60 12.86 4.59 16.66
C HIS A 60 14.36 4.57 16.31
N THR A 61 14.90 3.42 15.92
CA THR A 61 16.31 3.26 15.56
C THR A 61 16.52 3.45 14.06
N PRO A 62 17.41 4.34 13.58
CA PRO A 62 17.70 4.46 12.15
C PRO A 62 18.45 3.20 11.63
N PRO A 63 18.34 2.89 10.33
CA PRO A 63 19.06 1.75 9.77
C PRO A 63 20.57 1.98 9.74
N VAL A 64 21.33 0.88 9.83
CA VAL A 64 22.79 0.89 9.71
C VAL A 64 23.18 0.72 8.24
N GLY A 65 24.06 1.60 7.75
CA GLY A 65 24.67 1.48 6.42
C GLY A 65 23.92 2.18 5.28
N TYR A 66 22.80 2.85 5.54
CA TYR A 66 22.11 3.70 4.57
C TYR A 66 21.25 4.76 5.24
N VAL A 67 20.89 5.80 4.49
CA VAL A 67 19.91 6.80 4.92
C VAL A 67 18.51 6.31 4.55
N ALA A 68 17.64 6.16 5.56
CA ALA A 68 16.25 5.77 5.34
C ALA A 68 15.55 6.81 4.45
N LYS A 69 14.99 6.35 3.33
CA LYS A 69 14.06 7.16 2.54
C LYS A 69 12.71 7.24 3.25
N GLU A 70 11.88 8.20 2.88
CA GLU A 70 10.56 8.38 3.50
C GLU A 70 9.50 7.47 2.85
N VAL A 71 8.53 7.04 3.64
CA VAL A 71 7.29 6.44 3.13
C VAL A 71 6.56 7.48 2.29
N GLU A 72 6.07 7.11 1.10
CA GLU A 72 5.38 8.06 0.22
C GLU A 72 3.88 8.11 0.42
N ALA A 73 3.25 6.98 0.77
CA ALA A 73 1.81 6.89 0.95
C ALA A 73 1.40 5.67 1.76
N ILE A 74 0.27 5.81 2.47
CA ILE A 74 -0.52 4.69 2.97
C ILE A 74 -1.40 4.17 1.83
N VAL A 75 -1.46 2.86 1.68
CA VAL A 75 -2.33 2.23 0.68
C VAL A 75 -3.68 1.90 1.31
N ASP A 76 -3.71 1.19 2.44
CA ASP A 76 -4.93 0.68 3.08
C ASP A 76 -5.34 1.44 4.34
N ASP A 77 -6.65 1.52 4.56
CA ASP A 77 -7.26 2.17 5.73
C ASP A 77 -7.18 1.29 6.98
N ALA A 78 -6.90 0.00 6.79
CA ALA A 78 -6.76 -0.98 7.85
C ALA A 78 -5.64 -1.98 7.51
N PRO A 79 -5.01 -2.61 8.53
CA PRO A 79 -4.01 -3.63 8.31
C PRO A 79 -4.53 -4.80 7.46
N VAL A 80 -3.75 -5.20 6.46
CA VAL A 80 -4.04 -6.38 5.62
C VAL A 80 -3.46 -7.66 6.21
N LEU A 81 -2.58 -7.52 7.21
CA LEU A 81 -2.02 -8.60 7.99
C LEU A 81 -2.27 -8.37 9.48
N THR A 82 -2.69 -9.43 10.16
CA THR A 82 -2.72 -9.48 11.63
C THR A 82 -1.34 -9.84 12.19
N HIS A 83 -1.11 -9.56 13.47
CA HIS A 83 0.12 -9.98 14.16
C HIS A 83 0.31 -11.51 14.13
N LEU A 84 -0.76 -12.30 14.26
CA LEU A 84 -0.67 -13.75 14.20
C LEU A 84 -0.23 -14.25 12.81
N GLN A 85 -0.78 -13.67 11.74
CA GLN A 85 -0.36 -14.00 10.37
C GLN A 85 1.09 -13.57 10.11
N ARG A 86 1.50 -12.41 10.63
CA ARG A 86 2.89 -11.94 10.55
C ARG A 86 3.86 -12.97 11.15
N ASP A 87 3.60 -13.41 12.37
CA ASP A 87 4.46 -14.35 13.08
C ASP A 87 4.46 -15.72 12.39
N MET A 88 3.30 -16.17 11.88
CA MET A 88 3.19 -17.38 11.07
C MET A 88 4.01 -17.28 9.77
N PHE A 89 3.94 -16.16 9.05
CA PHE A 89 4.70 -15.96 7.81
C PHE A 89 6.20 -15.85 8.04
N ALA A 90 6.64 -15.24 9.15
CA ALA A 90 8.05 -15.27 9.54
C ALA A 90 8.53 -16.71 9.77
N TRP A 91 7.73 -17.50 10.48
CA TRP A 91 8.03 -18.92 10.70
C TRP A 91 8.06 -19.69 9.38
N MET A 92 7.06 -19.51 8.51
CA MET A 92 6.99 -20.19 7.21
C MET A 92 8.17 -19.82 6.30
N ALA A 93 8.51 -18.54 6.19
CA ALA A 93 9.64 -18.09 5.38
C ALA A 93 10.95 -18.75 5.85
N THR A 94 11.16 -18.80 7.17
CA THR A 94 12.29 -19.49 7.78
C THR A 94 12.26 -21.00 7.51
N HIS A 95 11.12 -21.64 7.75
CA HIS A 95 10.95 -23.09 7.67
C HIS A 95 11.11 -23.62 6.24
N TYR A 96 10.56 -22.88 5.26
CA TYR A 96 10.62 -23.23 3.85
C TYR A 96 11.76 -22.54 3.08
N MET A 97 12.68 -21.88 3.80
CA MET A 97 13.90 -21.28 3.24
C MET A 97 13.65 -20.32 2.08
N CYS A 98 12.56 -19.55 2.13
CA CYS A 98 12.29 -18.47 1.18
C CYS A 98 12.43 -17.11 1.86
N SER A 99 12.53 -16.05 1.06
CA SER A 99 12.54 -14.70 1.62
C SER A 99 11.19 -14.39 2.27
N LEU A 100 11.21 -13.55 3.31
CA LEU A 100 9.98 -13.04 3.90
C LEU A 100 9.11 -12.30 2.88
N GLY A 101 9.74 -11.60 1.94
CA GLY A 101 9.06 -10.92 0.84
C GLY A 101 8.37 -11.88 -0.11
N GLU A 102 8.99 -13.00 -0.45
CA GLU A 102 8.37 -14.05 -1.28
C GLU A 102 7.17 -14.68 -0.56
N MET A 103 7.31 -14.97 0.74
CA MET A 103 6.23 -15.52 1.55
C MET A 103 5.03 -14.56 1.63
N VAL A 104 5.26 -13.29 1.98
CA VAL A 104 4.20 -12.26 2.04
C VAL A 104 3.60 -12.02 0.66
N GLY A 105 4.42 -11.97 -0.39
CA GLY A 105 3.97 -11.78 -1.76
C GLY A 105 3.12 -12.93 -2.32
N ALA A 106 3.30 -14.15 -1.81
CA ALA A 106 2.48 -15.32 -2.12
C ALA A 106 1.21 -15.41 -1.27
N ALA A 107 1.27 -14.95 -0.01
CA ALA A 107 0.13 -14.97 0.90
C ALA A 107 -0.92 -13.88 0.64
N LEU A 108 -0.49 -12.72 0.12
CA LEU A 108 -1.39 -11.61 -0.16
C LEU A 108 -2.05 -11.75 -1.55
N PRO A 109 -3.37 -11.49 -1.69
CA PRO A 109 -4.07 -11.57 -2.98
C PRO A 109 -3.42 -10.72 -4.09
N SER A 110 -3.39 -11.23 -5.32
CA SER A 110 -2.75 -10.56 -6.47
C SER A 110 -3.40 -9.22 -6.84
N GLY A 111 -4.71 -9.06 -6.61
CA GLY A 111 -5.47 -7.81 -6.87
C GLY A 111 -5.02 -6.60 -6.03
N MET A 112 -4.04 -6.80 -5.15
CA MET A 112 -3.41 -5.75 -4.35
C MET A 112 -2.13 -5.18 -4.97
N LYS A 113 -1.61 -5.75 -6.07
CA LYS A 113 -0.43 -5.26 -6.79
C LYS A 113 -0.84 -4.25 -7.87
N LEU A 114 -1.18 -3.03 -7.46
CA LEU A 114 -1.39 -1.92 -8.38
C LEU A 114 -0.02 -1.44 -8.90
N GLU A 115 0.38 -1.94 -10.08
CA GLU A 115 1.62 -1.56 -10.75
C GLU A 115 1.39 -0.39 -11.70
N SER A 116 2.44 0.34 -12.07
CA SER A 116 2.30 1.50 -12.97
C SER A 116 1.75 1.15 -14.34
N THR A 117 1.81 -0.11 -14.76
CA THR A 117 1.25 -0.62 -16.01
C THR A 117 -0.19 -1.10 -15.89
N THR A 118 -0.72 -1.23 -14.67
CA THR A 118 -2.08 -1.69 -14.42
C THR A 118 -3.09 -0.74 -15.04
N ARG A 119 -4.05 -1.29 -15.77
CA ARG A 119 -5.19 -0.56 -16.32
C ARG A 119 -6.46 -0.94 -15.57
N ILE A 120 -7.20 0.07 -15.15
CA ILE A 120 -8.46 -0.06 -14.44
C ILE A 120 -9.58 0.03 -15.46
N VAL A 121 -10.48 -0.95 -15.43
CA VAL A 121 -11.65 -1.02 -16.31
C VAL A 121 -12.90 -1.22 -15.48
N LEU A 122 -14.05 -0.81 -16.01
CA LEU A 122 -15.32 -1.11 -15.37
C LEU A 122 -15.54 -2.63 -15.31
N HIS A 123 -16.06 -3.13 -14.18
CA HIS A 123 -16.43 -4.54 -14.10
C HIS A 123 -17.66 -4.80 -15.00
N PRO A 124 -17.73 -5.91 -15.77
CA PRO A 124 -18.87 -6.18 -16.66
C PRO A 124 -20.24 -6.20 -15.96
N ASN A 125 -20.25 -6.61 -14.69
CA ASN A 125 -21.44 -6.64 -13.83
C ASN A 125 -21.50 -5.48 -12.83
N ALA A 126 -20.79 -4.37 -13.08
CA ALA A 126 -20.80 -3.21 -12.19
C ALA A 126 -22.22 -2.64 -12.01
N ALA A 127 -23.06 -2.70 -13.05
CA ALA A 127 -24.45 -2.22 -13.01
C ALA A 127 -25.34 -2.95 -11.99
N ASP A 128 -24.99 -4.20 -11.63
CA ASP A 128 -25.72 -5.00 -10.64
C ASP A 128 -25.16 -4.82 -9.21
N THR A 129 -24.13 -3.99 -9.06
CA THR A 129 -23.37 -3.83 -7.82
C THR A 129 -23.71 -2.49 -7.17
N SER A 130 -23.87 -2.48 -5.84
CA SER A 130 -24.22 -1.25 -5.11
C SER A 130 -23.06 -0.27 -5.04
N GLU A 131 -23.31 0.95 -5.50
CA GLU A 131 -22.42 2.12 -5.39
C GLU A 131 -22.56 2.84 -4.04
N SER A 132 -23.44 2.36 -3.15
CA SER A 132 -23.76 3.06 -1.90
C SER A 132 -22.58 3.08 -0.93
N GLY A 133 -22.25 4.26 -0.40
CA GLY A 133 -21.17 4.42 0.59
C GLY A 133 -19.76 4.37 -0.01
N LEU A 134 -19.62 4.67 -1.30
CA LEU A 134 -18.35 5.12 -1.87
C LEU A 134 -18.01 6.52 -1.37
N ASP A 135 -16.73 6.81 -1.18
CA ASP A 135 -16.26 8.17 -0.94
C ASP A 135 -16.25 8.97 -2.26
N ASP A 136 -16.09 10.29 -2.15
CA ASP A 136 -16.14 11.20 -3.30
C ASP A 136 -15.10 10.84 -4.37
N GLN A 137 -13.92 10.37 -3.95
CA GLN A 137 -12.84 9.99 -4.87
C GLN A 137 -13.17 8.70 -5.62
N ALA A 138 -13.69 7.68 -4.95
CA ALA A 138 -14.09 6.43 -5.58
C ALA A 138 -15.28 6.65 -6.52
N MET A 139 -16.26 7.48 -6.14
CA MET A 139 -17.39 7.83 -7.00
C MET A 139 -16.93 8.57 -8.28
N MET A 140 -16.03 9.55 -8.13
CA MET A 140 -15.47 10.28 -9.27
C MET A 140 -14.70 9.38 -10.23
N LEU A 141 -13.93 8.40 -9.73
CA LEU A 141 -13.27 7.40 -10.58
C LEU A 141 -14.30 6.51 -11.29
N LEU A 142 -15.35 6.08 -10.59
CA LEU A 142 -16.38 5.22 -11.16
C LEU A 142 -17.11 5.92 -12.31
N ASP A 143 -17.50 7.18 -12.12
CA ASP A 143 -18.12 7.99 -13.17
C ASP A 143 -17.21 8.16 -14.39
N ALA A 144 -15.90 8.36 -14.16
CA ALA A 144 -14.94 8.46 -15.26
C ALA A 144 -14.77 7.14 -16.02
N LEU A 145 -14.82 6.00 -15.35
CA LEU A 145 -14.75 4.67 -15.96
C LEU A 145 -16.04 4.30 -16.72
N HIS A 146 -17.18 4.93 -16.44
CA HIS A 146 -18.37 4.80 -17.28
C HIS A 146 -18.21 5.52 -18.64
N VAL A 147 -17.35 6.54 -18.70
CA VAL A 147 -17.12 7.34 -19.92
C VAL A 147 -15.89 6.86 -20.70
N ARG A 148 -14.85 6.39 -19.99
CA ARG A 148 -13.58 5.92 -20.56
C ARG A 148 -13.53 4.40 -20.52
N GLU A 149 -13.09 3.77 -21.61
CA GLU A 149 -12.96 2.30 -21.67
C GLU A 149 -11.99 1.76 -20.60
N ASP A 150 -10.89 2.47 -20.35
CA ASP A 150 -9.91 2.14 -19.33
C ASP A 150 -9.13 3.37 -18.82
N MET A 151 -8.48 3.23 -17.66
CA MET A 151 -7.64 4.27 -17.06
C MET A 151 -6.38 3.67 -16.44
N GLY A 152 -5.22 4.27 -16.72
CA GLY A 152 -3.99 3.95 -15.98
C GLY A 152 -3.97 4.59 -14.59
N ILE A 153 -3.13 4.09 -13.68
CA ILE A 153 -2.98 4.67 -12.33
C ILE A 153 -2.63 6.17 -12.38
N ARG A 154 -1.84 6.61 -13.36
CA ARG A 154 -1.49 8.04 -13.54
C ARG A 154 -2.70 8.88 -13.91
N ASP A 155 -3.54 8.38 -14.81
CA ASP A 155 -4.76 9.08 -15.23
C ASP A 155 -5.73 9.22 -14.05
N CYS A 156 -5.83 8.19 -13.21
CA CYS A 156 -6.60 8.25 -11.97
C CYS A 156 -6.03 9.29 -10.98
N ALA A 157 -4.70 9.36 -10.86
CA ALA A 157 -4.02 10.33 -9.99
C ALA A 157 -4.29 11.78 -10.45
N GLU A 158 -4.17 12.03 -11.75
CA GLU A 158 -4.44 13.32 -12.37
C GLU A 158 -5.91 13.73 -12.23
N LEU A 159 -6.84 12.80 -12.49
CA LEU A 159 -8.27 13.05 -12.37
C LEU A 159 -8.67 13.43 -10.94
N LEU A 160 -8.13 12.71 -9.94
CA LEU A 160 -8.42 12.97 -8.53
C LEU A 160 -7.63 14.14 -7.93
N GLY A 161 -6.63 14.67 -8.65
CA GLY A 161 -5.74 15.69 -8.13
C GLY A 161 -4.89 15.22 -6.93
N VAL A 162 -4.64 13.90 -6.82
CA VAL A 162 -3.86 13.32 -5.72
C VAL A 162 -2.63 12.58 -6.22
N LYS A 163 -1.56 12.57 -5.43
CA LYS A 163 -0.33 11.85 -5.77
C LYS A 163 -0.51 10.32 -5.76
N HIS A 164 -1.48 9.82 -4.99
CA HIS A 164 -1.66 8.40 -4.69
C HIS A 164 -3.15 7.99 -4.74
N PRO A 165 -3.69 7.58 -5.91
CA PRO A 165 -5.11 7.23 -6.08
C PRO A 165 -5.47 5.81 -5.64
N GLN A 166 -4.50 5.06 -5.08
CA GLN A 166 -4.63 3.61 -4.81
C GLN A 166 -5.82 3.26 -3.92
N ARG A 167 -6.14 4.12 -2.93
CA ARG A 167 -7.26 3.93 -2.01
C ARG A 167 -8.60 3.88 -2.74
N ALA A 168 -8.86 4.87 -3.60
CA ALA A 168 -10.09 4.95 -4.39
C ALA A 168 -10.18 3.78 -5.39
N ILE A 169 -9.09 3.48 -6.11
CA ILE A 169 -9.04 2.35 -7.05
C ILE A 169 -9.35 1.03 -6.34
N ARG A 170 -8.70 0.74 -5.21
CA ARG A 170 -8.94 -0.49 -4.44
C ARG A 170 -10.40 -0.60 -4.01
N THR A 171 -11.01 0.49 -3.56
CA THR A 171 -12.41 0.49 -3.13
C THR A 171 -13.31 -0.03 -4.24
N LEU A 172 -13.11 0.43 -5.48
CA LEU A 172 -13.85 -0.06 -6.64
C LEU A 172 -13.56 -1.55 -6.94
N LEU A 173 -12.29 -1.97 -6.88
CA LEU A 173 -11.91 -3.38 -7.10
C LEU A 173 -12.53 -4.32 -6.06
N GLN A 174 -12.48 -3.96 -4.77
CA GLN A 174 -13.01 -4.77 -3.67
C GLN A 174 -14.53 -4.86 -3.68
N ARG A 175 -15.20 -3.80 -4.14
CA ARG A 175 -16.66 -3.77 -4.29
C ARG A 175 -17.13 -4.54 -5.53
N GLY A 176 -16.24 -4.93 -6.44
CA GLY A 176 -16.60 -5.57 -7.70
C GLY A 176 -17.13 -4.59 -8.75
N LEU A 177 -16.84 -3.29 -8.60
CA LEU A 177 -17.23 -2.23 -9.53
C LEU A 177 -16.20 -2.03 -10.64
N ALA A 178 -14.95 -2.39 -10.39
CA ALA A 178 -13.86 -2.31 -11.37
C ALA A 178 -13.02 -3.60 -11.39
N LEU A 179 -12.22 -3.75 -12.45
CA LEU A 179 -11.19 -4.78 -12.60
C LEU A 179 -9.83 -4.13 -12.90
N ALA A 180 -8.76 -4.84 -12.55
CA ALA A 180 -7.39 -4.46 -12.85
C ALA A 180 -6.80 -5.45 -13.86
N ASN A 181 -6.38 -4.95 -15.02
CA ASN A 181 -5.74 -5.69 -16.11
C ASN A 181 -4.27 -5.31 -16.28
#